data_AF-A0A345BVM7-F1
#
_entry.id   AF-A0A345BVM7-F1
#
_cell.length_a   1.000
_cell.length_b   1.000
_cell.length_c   1.000
_cell.angle_alpha   90.00
_cell.angle_beta   90.00
_cell.angle_gamma   90.00
#
_symmetry.space_group_name_H-M   'P 1'
#
loop_
_entity.id
_entity.type
_entity.pdbx_description
1 polymer ?
#
loop_
_entity_poly.entity_id
_entity_poly.type
_entity_poly.pdbx_seq_one_letter_code
_entity_poly.pdbx_strand_id
1 'polypeptide(L)' 'MEEKENLFVIGETVQYEGELLKVIAEHERTIVAEFNRFPIPEREEEFPFQRIVIRKGNAQRVG' A
#
# COMPACT_ATOMS: atom_id res chain seq x y z
N MET A 1 5.96 -24.51 12.57
CA MET A 1 5.77 -23.05 12.39
C MET A 1 4.45 -22.89 11.69
N GLU A 2 3.50 -22.15 12.25
CA GLU A 2 2.35 -21.69 11.45
C GLU A 2 2.91 -20.76 10.38
N GLU A 3 2.74 -21.14 9.12
CA GLU A 3 2.95 -20.20 8.02
C GLU A 3 1.87 -19.14 8.16
N LYS A 4 2.27 -17.92 8.54
CA LYS A 4 1.34 -16.78 8.56
C LYS A 4 0.90 -16.54 7.12
N GLU A 5 -0.39 -16.69 6.86
CA GLU A 5 -0.95 -16.41 5.53
C GLU A 5 -0.70 -14.94 5.17
N ASN A 6 0.00 -14.74 4.05
CA ASN A 6 0.10 -13.42 3.44
C ASN A 6 -1.28 -13.06 2.89
N LEU A 7 -1.77 -11.88 3.28
CA LEU A 7 -3.05 -11.35 2.80
C LEU A 7 -2.87 -10.60 1.47
N PHE A 8 -1.64 -10.20 1.17
CA PHE A 8 -1.28 -9.48 -0.03
C PHE A 8 -0.17 -10.22 -0.80
N VAL A 9 0.09 -9.76 -2.02
CA VAL A 9 1.15 -10.26 -2.89
C VAL A 9 1.99 -9.06 -3.33
N ILE A 10 3.30 -9.18 -3.19
CA ILE A 10 4.23 -8.16 -3.70
C ILE A 10 4.01 -7.98 -5.21
N GLY A 11 3.82 -6.74 -5.63
CA GLY A 11 3.52 -6.35 -7.01
C GLY A 11 2.02 -6.19 -7.30
N GLU A 12 1.11 -6.65 -6.44
CA GLU A 12 -0.32 -6.41 -6.62
C GLU A 12 -0.67 -4.94 -6.37
N THR A 13 -1.77 -4.49 -6.99
CA THR A 13 -2.30 -3.13 -6.80
C THR A 13 -3.39 -3.14 -5.74
N VAL A 14 -3.28 -2.21 -4.79
CA VAL A 14 -4.25 -1.97 -3.72
C VAL A 14 -4.72 -0.52 -3.76
N GLN A 15 -5.88 -0.27 -3.17
CA GLN A 15 -6.40 1.07 -2.94
C GLN A 15 -6.26 1.48 -1.47
N TYR A 16 -5.80 2.71 -1.23
CA TYR A 16 -5.71 3.35 0.08
C TYR A 16 -6.01 4.85 -0.04
N GLU A 17 -6.94 5.37 0.77
CA GLU A 17 -7.35 6.78 0.73
C GLU A 17 -7.74 7.29 -0.68
N GLY A 18 -8.35 6.42 -1.50
CA GLY A 18 -8.74 6.75 -2.87
C GLY A 18 -7.62 6.57 -3.90
N GLU A 19 -6.38 6.39 -3.48
CA GLU A 19 -5.20 6.27 -4.36
C GLU A 19 -4.84 4.82 -4.64
N LEU A 20 -4.23 4.58 -5.81
CA LEU A 20 -3.72 3.28 -6.22
C LEU A 20 -2.24 3.14 -5.90
N LEU A 21 -1.88 2.05 -5.24
CA LEU A 21 -0.52 1.76 -4.83
C LEU A 21 -0.13 0.33 -5.17
N LYS A 22 1.15 0.13 -5.44
CA LYS A 22 1.75 -1.20 -5.63
C LYS A 22 2.36 -1.68 -4.33
N VAL A 23 2.01 -2.89 -3.90
CA VAL A 23 2.63 -3.54 -2.73
C VAL A 23 4.10 -3.85 -3.04
N ILE A 24 5.03 -3.39 -2.19
CA ILE A 24 6.47 -3.65 -2.34
C ILE A 24 7.05 -4.49 -1.21
N ALA A 25 6.37 -4.57 -0.07
CA ALA A 25 6.69 -5.49 1.01
C ALA A 25 5.43 -5.80 1.83
N GLU A 26 5.37 -7.00 2.39
CA GLU A 26 4.35 -7.39 3.34
C GLU A 26 5.00 -7.78 4.67
N HIS A 27 4.41 -7.30 5.75
CA HIS A 27 4.76 -7.65 7.11
C HIS A 27 3.55 -8.25 7.81
N GLU A 28 3.69 -8.64 9.07
CA GLU A 28 2.61 -9.31 9.80
C GLU A 28 1.30 -8.51 9.82
N ARG A 29 1.36 -7.20 10.09
CA ARG A 29 0.18 -6.33 10.27
C ARG A 29 0.07 -5.19 9.25
N THR A 30 1.10 -5.02 8.44
CA THR A 30 1.22 -3.89 7.51
C THR A 30 1.70 -4.36 6.15
N ILE A 31 1.45 -3.53 5.15
CA ILE A 31 2.12 -3.56 3.86
C ILE A 31 2.92 -2.27 3.71
N VAL A 32 4.01 -2.34 2.96
CA VAL A 32 4.67 -1.16 2.41
C VAL A 32 4.25 -1.06 0.95
N ALA A 33 3.75 0.09 0.54
CA ALA A 33 3.26 0.30 -0.82
C ALA A 33 3.80 1.60 -1.41
N GLU A 34 3.98 1.61 -2.74
CA GLU A 34 4.44 2.77 -3.51
C GLU A 34 3.27 3.33 -4.32
N PHE A 35 3.10 4.65 -4.33
CA PHE A 35 2.04 5.29 -5.13
C PHE A 35 2.27 5.04 -6.62
N ASN A 36 1.25 4.53 -7.32
CA ASN A 36 1.33 4.33 -8.77
C ASN A 36 1.39 5.67 -9.53
N ARG A 37 0.89 6.75 -8.92
CA ARG A 37 0.97 8.12 -9.42
C ARG A 37 1.62 9.00 -8.36
N PHE A 38 2.86 9.41 -8.61
CA PHE A 38 3.63 10.29 -7.75
C PHE A 38 4.37 11.36 -8.59
N PRO A 39 4.38 12.65 -8.19
CA PRO A 39 3.65 13.22 -7.05
C PRO A 39 2.14 13.16 -7.25
N ILE A 40 1.37 13.19 -6.16
CA ILE A 40 -0.09 13.22 -6.22
C ILE A 40 -0.52 14.67 -6.47
N PRO A 41 -1.22 14.97 -7.58
CA PRO A 41 -1.70 16.32 -7.85
C PRO A 41 -2.59 16.83 -6.71
N GLU A 42 -2.50 18.13 -6.41
CA GLU A 42 -3.37 18.82 -5.44
C GLU A 42 -3.23 18.39 -3.96
N ARG A 43 -2.28 17.51 -3.62
CA ARG A 43 -1.88 17.27 -2.22
C ARG A 43 -0.73 18.19 -1.80
N GLU A 44 -0.81 18.73 -0.58
CA GLU A 44 0.22 19.63 -0.01
C GLU A 44 1.58 18.91 0.18
N GLU A 45 2.68 19.67 0.07
CA GLU A 45 4.07 19.15 -0.03
C GLU A 45 4.53 18.28 1.16
N GLU A 46 3.83 18.32 2.31
CA GLU A 46 4.14 17.48 3.47
C GLU A 46 3.61 16.04 3.33
N PHE A 47 2.85 15.72 2.26
CA PHE A 47 2.24 14.42 2.03
C PHE A 47 2.04 14.17 0.52
N PRO A 48 2.69 13.18 -0.14
CA PRO A 48 3.16 11.92 0.42
C PRO A 48 4.67 11.67 0.26
N PHE A 49 5.23 10.78 1.07
CA PHE A 49 6.44 10.06 0.67
C PHE A 49 6.10 9.15 -0.52
N GLN A 50 7.05 8.91 -1.45
CA GLN A 50 6.84 7.98 -2.58
C GLN A 50 6.27 6.62 -2.13
N ARG A 51 6.58 6.21 -0.88
CA ARG A 51 6.12 4.99 -0.24
C ARG A 51 5.44 5.26 1.09
N ILE A 52 4.51 4.41 1.46
CA ILE A 52 3.77 4.50 2.72
C ILE A 52 3.62 3.12 3.36
N VAL A 53 3.55 3.09 4.70
CA VAL A 53 3.22 1.90 5.49
C VAL A 53 1.73 1.92 5.81
N ILE A 54 1.00 0.89 5.37
CA ILE A 54 -0.45 0.80 5.51
C ILE A 54 -0.79 -0.42 6.38
N ARG A 55 -1.69 -0.27 7.36
CA ARG A 55 -2.23 -1.42 8.10
C ARG A 55 -3.08 -2.27 7.16
N LYS A 56 -2.95 -3.60 7.20
CA LYS A 56 -3.64 -4.51 6.26
C LYS A 56 -5.16 -4.27 6.18
N GLY A 57 -5.82 -3.97 7.30
CA GLY A 57 -7.26 -3.67 7.35
C GLY A 57 -7.68 -2.35 6.70
N ASN A 58 -6.73 -1.49 6.33
CA ASN A 58 -6.99 -0.21 5.66
C ASN A 58 -6.73 -0.26 4.14
N ALA A 59 -6.12 -1.33 3.64
CA ALA A 59 -5.86 -1.52 2.22
C ALA A 59 -6.95 -2.40 1.59
N GLN A 60 -7.42 -2.01 0.41
CA GLN A 60 -8.44 -2.75 -0.34
C GLN A 60 -7.85 -3.32 -1.62
N ARG A 61 -8.12 -4.61 -1.91
CA ARG A 61 -7.70 -5.22 -3.18
C ARG A 61 -8.53 -4.66 -4.32
N VAL A 62 -7.86 -4.32 -5.41
CA VAL A 62 -8.54 -3.98 -6.68
C VAL A 62 -8.77 -5.31 -7.40
N GLY A 63 -10.03 -5.63 -7.66
CA GLY A 63 -10.44 -6.90 -8.29
C GLY A 63 -9.95 -7.06 -9.73
#